data_AF-A0A257PQR1-F1
#
_entry.id   AF-A0A257PQR1-F1
#
_cell.length_a   1.000
_cell.length_b   1.000
_cell.length_c   1.000
_cell.angle_alpha   90.00
_cell.angle_beta   90.00
_cell.angle_gamma   90.00
#
_symmetry.space_group_name_H-M   'P 1'
#
loop_
_entity.id
_entity.type
_entity.pdbx_description
1 polymer ?
#
loop_
_entity_poly.entity_id
_entity_poly.type
_entity_poly.pdbx_seq_one_letter_code
_entity_poly.pdbx_strand_id
1 'polypeptide(L)'
;MPETKKRTFKPTLETKVTREDFQRVDLLAKAEGKTKSELVREALLWYLDHKEEIANKSRETETVLAIKEMTNRVCGMLARQGAAIGTLYELTWMGLPDEPAKRQFESAVSTAKQKMRNRLDKDERALAEKLGEIVRNSP
;
A
#
# COMPACT_ATOMS: atom_id res chain seq x y z
N MET A 1 -18.42 -15.16 53.94
CA MET A 1 -18.77 -15.96 52.75
C MET A 1 -17.48 -16.29 52.04
N PRO A 2 -17.02 -17.55 51.94
CA PRO A 2 -15.79 -17.87 51.24
C PRO A 2 -16.04 -17.90 49.72
N GLU A 3 -15.31 -17.07 48.98
CA GLU A 3 -15.39 -17.01 47.52
C GLU A 3 -14.95 -18.34 46.89
N THR A 4 -15.85 -18.93 46.11
CA THR A 4 -15.59 -20.12 45.32
C THR A 4 -14.69 -19.75 44.14
N LYS A 5 -13.38 -19.97 44.29
CA LYS A 5 -12.41 -19.89 43.18
C LYS A 5 -12.87 -20.81 42.04
N LYS A 6 -13.33 -20.22 40.94
CA LYS A 6 -13.64 -20.94 39.69
C LYS A 6 -12.41 -21.75 39.28
N ARG A 7 -12.58 -23.07 39.13
CA ARG A 7 -11.53 -23.96 38.63
C ARG A 7 -11.19 -23.54 37.20
N THR A 8 -10.06 -22.89 37.01
CA THR A 8 -9.51 -22.58 35.69
C THR A 8 -8.95 -23.87 35.11
N PHE A 9 -9.71 -24.50 34.21
CA PHE A 9 -9.25 -25.65 33.46
C PHE A 9 -8.20 -25.19 32.44
N LYS A 10 -6.95 -25.62 32.63
CA LYS A 10 -5.84 -25.38 31.69
C LYS A 10 -5.55 -26.68 30.95
N PRO A 11 -6.10 -26.91 29.75
CA PRO A 11 -5.82 -28.11 28.98
C PRO A 11 -4.36 -28.14 28.54
N THR A 12 -3.74 -29.32 28.58
CA THR A 12 -2.40 -29.57 28.04
C THR A 12 -2.52 -30.00 26.57
N LEU A 13 -1.72 -29.39 25.70
CA LEU A 13 -1.62 -29.74 24.29
C LEU A 13 -0.23 -30.32 24.03
N GLU A 14 -0.17 -31.61 23.69
CA GLU A 14 1.07 -32.31 23.39
C GLU A 14 1.17 -32.57 21.89
N THR A 15 2.30 -32.21 21.30
CA THR A 15 2.59 -32.45 19.88
C THR A 15 4.03 -32.93 19.71
N LYS A 16 4.25 -33.80 18.72
CA LYS A 16 5.60 -34.28 18.38
C LYS A 16 6.23 -33.30 17.40
N VAL A 17 7.43 -32.83 17.74
CA VAL A 17 8.23 -31.90 16.94
C VAL A 17 9.52 -32.60 16.54
N THR A 18 10.09 -32.25 15.38
CA THR A 18 11.40 -32.77 14.97
C THR A 18 12.48 -32.32 15.97
N ARG A 19 13.57 -33.08 16.04
CA ARG A 19 14.69 -32.76 16.96
C ARG A 19 15.33 -31.40 16.64
N GLU A 20 15.37 -31.02 15.36
CA GLU A 20 15.93 -29.75 14.89
C GLU A 20 15.05 -28.56 15.30
N ASP A 21 13.74 -28.65 15.10
CA ASP A 21 12.83 -27.58 15.48
C ASP A 21 12.73 -27.43 17.00
N PHE A 22 12.85 -28.53 17.75
CA PHE A 22 12.95 -28.47 19.20
C PHE A 22 14.19 -27.70 19.68
N GLN A 23 15.33 -27.86 19.00
CA GLN A 23 16.53 -27.08 19.29
C GLN A 23 16.37 -25.60 18.95
N ARG A 24 15.70 -25.26 17.84
CA ARG A 24 15.38 -23.87 17.47
C ARG A 24 14.52 -23.19 18.54
N VAL A 25 13.48 -23.86 19.01
CA VAL A 25 12.61 -23.36 20.08
C VAL A 25 13.39 -23.19 21.39
N ASP A 26 14.29 -24.11 21.73
CA ASP A 26 15.16 -23.99 22.91
C ASP A 26 16.12 -22.80 22.83
N LEU A 27 16.70 -22.54 21.67
CA LEU A 27 17.58 -21.39 21.44
C LEU A 27 16.81 -20.07 21.52
N LEU A 28 15.62 -19.99 20.91
CA LEU A 28 14.76 -18.81 20.96
C LEU A 28 14.27 -18.53 22.40
N ALA A 29 13.86 -19.56 23.13
CA ALA A 29 13.45 -19.44 24.52
C ALA A 29 14.58 -18.92 25.42
N LYS A 30 15.82 -19.39 25.19
CA LYS A 30 17.01 -18.90 25.89
C LYS A 30 17.36 -17.45 25.53
N ALA A 31 17.20 -17.06 24.28
CA ALA A 31 17.46 -15.70 23.81
C ALA A 31 16.47 -14.68 24.39
N GLU A 32 15.19 -15.06 24.50
CA GLU A 32 14.12 -14.20 25.03
C GLU A 32 13.96 -14.30 26.56
N GLY A 33 14.68 -15.21 27.22
CA GLY A 33 14.59 -15.43 28.67
C GLY A 33 13.25 -16.01 29.14
N LYS A 34 12.48 -16.62 28.23
CA LYS A 34 11.15 -17.19 28.50
C LYS A 34 11.19 -18.71 28.63
N THR A 35 10.19 -19.30 29.28
CA THR A 35 10.04 -20.76 29.26
C THR A 35 9.56 -21.23 27.88
N LYS A 36 9.94 -22.45 27.48
CA LYS A 36 9.52 -23.05 26.21
C LYS A 36 7.99 -23.05 26.06
N SER A 37 7.29 -23.33 27.17
CA SER A 37 5.83 -23.38 27.21
C SER A 37 5.19 -22.00 27.01
N GLU A 38 5.79 -20.93 27.52
CA GLU A 38 5.32 -19.56 27.30
C GLU A 38 5.55 -19.12 25.86
N LEU A 39 6.73 -19.40 25.30
CA LEU A 39 7.05 -19.10 23.91
C LEU A 39 6.09 -19.81 22.94
N VAL A 40 5.83 -21.09 23.16
CA VAL A 40 4.88 -21.87 22.34
C VAL A 40 3.45 -21.34 22.50
N ARG A 41 3.05 -20.92 23.71
CA ARG A 41 1.73 -20.33 23.93
C ARG A 41 1.57 -19.00 23.21
N GLU A 42 2.56 -18.13 23.27
CA GLU A 42 2.55 -16.85 22.54
C GLU A 42 2.52 -17.07 21.03
N ALA A 43 3.35 -17.98 20.51
CA ALA A 43 3.34 -18.32 19.09
C ALA A 43 1.98 -18.88 18.62
N LEU A 44 1.34 -19.72 19.45
CA LEU A 44 0.03 -20.28 19.14
C LEU A 44 -1.07 -19.22 19.15
N LEU A 45 -1.05 -18.31 20.15
CA LEU A 45 -1.99 -17.18 20.23
C LEU A 45 -1.80 -16.26 19.02
N TRP A 46 -0.55 -15.92 18.70
CA TRP A 46 -0.23 -15.12 17.52
C TRP A 46 -0.76 -15.78 16.24
N TYR A 47 -0.55 -17.10 16.09
CA TYR A 47 -1.04 -17.82 14.92
C TYR A 47 -2.57 -17.82 14.82
N LEU A 48 -3.29 -17.94 15.95
CA LEU A 48 -4.76 -17.89 15.98
C LEU A 48 -5.27 -16.49 15.64
N ASP A 49 -4.65 -15.45 16.20
CA ASP A 49 -5.03 -14.05 15.98
C ASP A 49 -4.75 -13.61 14.54
N HIS A 50 -3.69 -14.13 13.91
CA HIS A 50 -3.27 -13.72 12.56
C HIS A 50 -3.65 -14.74 11.47
N LYS A 51 -4.40 -15.79 11.79
CA LYS A 51 -4.75 -16.85 10.83
C LYS A 51 -5.53 -16.31 9.64
N GLU A 52 -6.47 -15.40 9.90
CA GLU A 52 -7.28 -14.76 8.86
C GLU A 52 -6.45 -13.82 7.99
N GLU A 53 -5.53 -13.07 8.59
CA GLU A 53 -4.58 -12.22 7.84
C GLU A 53 -3.66 -13.06 6.94
N ILE A 54 -3.15 -14.19 7.44
CA ILE A 54 -2.30 -15.09 6.65
C ILE A 54 -3.07 -15.68 5.46
N ALA A 55 -4.36 -16.00 5.64
CA ALA A 55 -5.21 -16.44 4.54
C ALA A 55 -5.47 -15.32 3.52
N ASN A 56 -5.69 -14.09 4.00
CA ASN A 56 -5.99 -12.92 3.17
C ASN A 56 -4.76 -12.31 2.46
N LYS A 57 -3.54 -12.51 2.97
CA LYS A 57 -2.29 -12.04 2.35
C LYS A 57 -2.12 -12.48 0.89
N SER A 58 -2.62 -13.66 0.54
CA SER A 58 -2.60 -14.15 -0.85
C SER A 58 -3.39 -13.23 -1.79
N ARG A 59 -4.61 -12.85 -1.38
CA ARG A 59 -5.49 -11.94 -2.12
C ARG A 59 -4.95 -10.53 -2.19
N GLU A 60 -4.35 -10.04 -1.11
CA GLU A 60 -3.67 -8.74 -1.11
C GLU A 60 -2.50 -8.72 -2.09
N THR A 61 -1.73 -9.81 -2.16
CA THR A 61 -0.61 -9.93 -3.10
C THR A 61 -1.10 -9.90 -4.55
N GLU A 62 -2.16 -10.63 -4.89
CA GLU A 62 -2.77 -10.60 -6.22
C GLU A 62 -3.32 -9.21 -6.58
N THR A 63 -3.95 -8.54 -5.62
CA THR A 63 -4.49 -7.19 -5.82
C THR A 63 -3.37 -6.17 -6.07
N VAL A 64 -2.28 -6.24 -5.31
CA VAL A 64 -1.11 -5.38 -5.48
C VAL A 64 -0.45 -5.61 -6.84
N LEU A 65 -0.34 -6.86 -7.28
CA LEU A 65 0.20 -7.21 -8.60
C LEU A 65 -0.68 -6.65 -9.73
N ALA A 66 -2.00 -6.79 -9.63
CA ALA A 66 -2.94 -6.25 -10.60
C ALA A 66 -2.86 -4.72 -10.69
N ILE A 67 -2.80 -4.03 -9.54
CA ILE A 67 -2.63 -2.56 -9.49
C ILE A 67 -1.32 -2.15 -10.17
N LYS A 68 -0.23 -2.88 -9.92
CA LYS A 68 1.08 -2.59 -10.53
C LYS A 68 1.06 -2.76 -12.05
N GLU A 69 0.43 -3.82 -12.54
CA GLU A 69 0.28 -4.07 -13.98
C GLU A 69 -0.55 -2.97 -14.65
N MET A 70 -1.69 -2.60 -14.06
CA MET A 70 -2.52 -1.50 -14.52
C MET A 70 -1.74 -0.18 -14.55
N THR A 71 -0.98 0.12 -13.50
CA THR A 71 -0.15 1.32 -13.41
C THR A 71 0.86 1.39 -14.55
N ASN A 72 1.58 0.29 -14.81
CA ASN A 72 2.55 0.22 -15.90
C ASN A 72 1.90 0.47 -17.27
N ARG A 73 0.69 -0.09 -17.49
CA ARG A 73 -0.06 0.11 -18.74
C ARG A 73 -0.48 1.58 -18.92
N VAL A 74 -0.94 2.24 -17.86
CA VAL A 74 -1.29 3.66 -17.88
C VAL A 74 -0.06 4.52 -18.16
N CYS A 75 1.05 4.28 -17.47
CA CYS A 75 2.30 5.01 -17.71
C CYS A 75 2.80 4.85 -19.15
N GLY A 76 2.74 3.63 -19.71
CA GLY A 76 3.09 3.38 -21.11
C GLY A 76 2.17 4.10 -22.10
N MET A 77 0.87 4.23 -21.78
CA MET A 77 -0.08 4.98 -22.59
C MET A 77 0.21 6.49 -22.56
N LEU A 78 0.46 7.04 -21.36
CA LEU A 78 0.80 8.44 -21.17
C LEU A 78 2.10 8.82 -21.88
N ALA A 79 3.11 7.94 -21.86
CA ALA A 79 4.36 8.16 -22.57
C ALA A 79 4.15 8.28 -24.09
N ARG A 80 3.35 7.39 -24.69
CA ARG A 80 3.03 7.44 -26.13
C ARG A 80 2.21 8.68 -26.49
N GLN A 81 1.24 9.06 -25.66
CA GLN A 81 0.46 10.27 -25.87
C GLN A 81 1.34 11.52 -25.74
N GLY A 82 2.23 11.56 -24.76
CA GLY A 82 3.20 12.64 -24.58
C GLY A 82 4.10 12.81 -25.80
N ALA A 83 4.58 11.71 -26.40
CA ALA A 83 5.36 11.76 -27.63
C ALA A 83 4.55 12.35 -28.81
N ALA A 84 3.32 11.89 -29.02
CA ALA A 84 2.47 12.39 -30.10
C ALA A 84 2.13 13.89 -29.95
N ILE A 85 1.79 14.32 -28.73
CA ILE A 85 1.52 15.73 -28.43
C ILE A 85 2.79 16.57 -28.61
N GLY A 86 3.96 16.06 -28.19
CA GLY A 86 5.25 16.71 -28.40
C GLY A 86 5.56 16.93 -29.88
N THR A 87 5.28 15.94 -30.74
CA THR A 87 5.44 16.10 -32.19
C THR A 87 4.53 17.19 -32.75
N LEU A 88 3.26 17.25 -32.32
CA LEU A 88 2.34 18.31 -32.75
C LEU A 88 2.81 19.68 -32.28
N TYR A 89 3.33 19.78 -31.05
CA TYR A 89 3.90 21.01 -30.52
C TYR A 89 5.05 21.51 -31.40
N GLU A 90 6.02 20.64 -31.70
CA GLU A 90 7.18 20.99 -32.54
C GLU A 90 6.76 21.35 -33.96
N LEU A 91 5.86 20.58 -34.58
CA LEU A 91 5.35 20.88 -35.92
C LEU A 91 4.67 22.26 -35.97
N THR A 92 3.84 22.55 -34.97
CA THR A 92 3.14 23.84 -34.89
C THR A 92 4.14 24.97 -34.68
N TRP A 93 5.15 24.77 -33.83
CA TRP A 93 6.21 25.73 -33.57
C TRP A 93 7.05 26.05 -34.81
N MET A 94 7.45 25.01 -35.56
CA MET A 94 8.21 25.16 -36.79
C MET A 94 7.42 25.85 -37.90
N GLY A 95 6.09 25.72 -37.89
CA GLY A 95 5.19 26.36 -38.86
C GLY A 95 4.89 27.84 -38.60
N LEU A 96 5.36 28.42 -37.49
CA LEU A 96 5.09 29.82 -37.17
C LEU A 96 5.95 30.77 -38.03
N PRO A 97 5.35 31.85 -38.60
CA PRO A 97 6.00 32.68 -39.61
C PRO A 97 7.04 33.65 -39.04
N ASP A 98 6.90 34.08 -37.79
CA ASP A 98 7.70 35.15 -37.19
C ASP A 98 7.93 34.97 -35.68
N GLU A 99 8.95 35.64 -35.16
CA GLU A 99 9.36 35.60 -33.75
C GLU A 99 8.26 36.09 -32.76
N PRO A 100 7.46 37.12 -33.08
CA PRO A 100 6.30 37.51 -32.28
C PRO A 100 5.28 36.38 -32.11
N ALA A 101 4.93 35.64 -33.18
CA ALA A 101 3.98 34.54 -33.09
C ALA A 101 4.51 33.38 -32.25
N LYS A 102 5.81 33.11 -32.31
CA LYS A 102 6.50 32.17 -31.40
C LYS A 102 6.36 32.56 -29.94
N ARG A 103 6.61 33.83 -29.59
CA ARG A 103 6.41 34.31 -28.21
C ARG A 103 4.96 34.21 -27.74
N GLN A 104 3.99 34.48 -28.62
CA GLN A 104 2.57 34.30 -28.29
C GLN A 104 2.23 32.83 -28.04
N PHE A 105 2.77 31.91 -28.83
CA PHE A 105 2.60 30.48 -28.63
C PHE A 105 3.18 30.01 -27.29
N GLU A 106 4.40 30.43 -26.92
CA GLU A 106 4.98 30.14 -25.60
C GLU A 106 4.13 30.68 -24.44
N SER A 107 3.59 31.89 -24.59
CA SER A 107 2.69 32.49 -23.59
C SER A 107 1.40 31.69 -23.41
N ALA A 108 0.80 31.24 -24.53
CA ALA A 108 -0.37 30.38 -24.50
C ALA A 108 -0.07 29.03 -23.81
N VAL A 109 1.08 28.43 -24.09
CA VAL A 109 1.54 27.18 -23.48
C VAL A 109 1.77 27.35 -21.98
N SER A 110 2.40 28.44 -21.56
CA SER A 110 2.59 28.77 -20.14
C SER A 110 1.26 28.92 -19.41
N THR A 111 0.30 29.62 -20.04
CA THR A 111 -1.05 29.81 -19.50
C THR A 111 -1.80 28.49 -19.36
N ALA A 112 -1.71 27.61 -20.36
CA ALA A 112 -2.32 26.29 -20.33
C ALA A 112 -1.72 25.42 -19.21
N LYS A 113 -0.38 25.38 -19.10
CA LYS A 113 0.33 24.66 -18.01
C LYS A 113 -0.12 25.16 -16.63
N GLN A 114 -0.26 26.47 -16.45
CA GLN A 114 -0.73 27.04 -15.20
C GLN A 114 -2.17 26.63 -14.87
N LYS A 115 -3.08 26.67 -15.85
CA LYS A 115 -4.47 26.23 -15.66
C LYS A 115 -4.55 24.75 -15.28
N MET A 116 -3.72 23.90 -15.91
CA MET A 116 -3.65 22.47 -15.59
C MET A 116 -3.17 22.24 -14.16
N ARG A 117 -2.09 22.91 -13.73
CA ARG A 117 -1.59 22.84 -12.34
C ARG A 117 -2.65 23.25 -11.33
N ASN A 118 -3.28 24.41 -11.54
CA ASN A 118 -4.31 24.91 -10.65
C ASN A 118 -5.54 23.97 -10.57
N ARG A 119 -5.84 23.22 -11.63
CA ARG A 119 -6.92 22.24 -11.63
C ARG A 119 -6.54 20.99 -10.83
N LEU A 120 -5.32 20.47 -11.02
CA LEU A 120 -4.80 19.36 -10.23
C LEU A 120 -4.85 19.67 -8.73
N ASP A 121 -4.35 20.85 -8.32
CA ASP A 121 -4.39 21.27 -6.91
C ASP A 121 -5.82 21.31 -6.33
N LYS A 122 -6.81 21.70 -7.15
CA LYS A 122 -8.22 21.73 -6.75
C LYS A 122 -8.80 20.32 -6.63
N ASP A 123 -8.52 19.46 -7.61
CA ASP A 123 -9.00 18.08 -7.62
C ASP A 123 -8.39 17.29 -6.45
N GLU A 124 -7.10 17.50 -6.15
CA GLU A 124 -6.42 16.91 -4.98
C GLU A 124 -7.04 17.38 -3.67
N ARG A 125 -7.32 18.67 -3.52
CA ARG A 125 -8.00 19.21 -2.31
C ARG A 125 -9.40 18.61 -2.14
N ALA A 126 -10.18 18.55 -3.22
CA ALA A 126 -11.52 17.98 -3.19
C ALA A 126 -11.52 16.47 -2.85
N LEU A 127 -10.51 15.74 -3.34
CA LEU A 127 -10.30 14.33 -2.98
C LEU A 127 -9.90 14.19 -1.51
N ALA A 128 -8.98 15.02 -1.03
CA ALA A 128 -8.53 15.00 0.36
C ALA A 128 -9.67 15.32 1.34
N GLU A 129 -10.54 16.27 1.01
CA GLU A 129 -11.74 16.59 1.80
C GLU A 129 -12.69 15.39 1.88
N LYS A 130 -13.03 14.76 0.74
CA LYS A 130 -13.89 13.58 0.69
C LYS A 130 -13.31 12.39 1.47
N LEU A 131 -12.01 12.15 1.33
CA LEU A 131 -11.33 11.09 2.08
C LEU A 131 -11.31 11.39 3.58
N GLY A 132 -11.09 12.67 3.96
CA GLY A 132 -11.13 13.11 5.35
C GLY A 132 -12.51 13.01 6.00
N GLU A 133 -13.60 13.13 5.22
CA GLU A 133 -14.97 12.85 5.69
C GLU A 133 -15.21 11.36 5.92
N ILE A 134 -14.74 10.51 5.01
CA ILE A 134 -14.87 9.04 5.15
C ILE A 134 -14.11 8.56 6.39
N VAL A 135 -12.89 9.03 6.63
CA VAL A 135 -12.11 8.67 7.82
C VAL A 135 -12.78 9.15 9.11
N ARG A 136 -13.39 10.33 9.11
CA ARG A 136 -14.12 10.86 10.28
C ARG A 136 -15.44 10.14 10.55
N ASN A 137 -16.06 9.56 9.53
CA ASN A 137 -17.32 8.82 9.62
C ASN A 137 -17.12 7.29 9.69
N SER A 138 -15.87 6.81 9.70
CA SER A 138 -15.57 5.39 9.91
C SER A 138 -15.67 5.08 11.42
N PRO A 139 -16.45 4.06 11.83
CA PRO A 139 -16.59 3.67 13.23
C PRO A 139 -15.29 3.14 13.84
#